data_AF-A0A1G5MU63-F1
#
_entry.id   AF-A0A1G5MU63-F1
#
_cell.length_a   1.000
_cell.length_b   1.000
_cell.length_c   1.000
_cell.angle_alpha   90.00
_cell.angle_beta   90.00
_cell.angle_gamma   90.00
#
_symmetry.space_group_name_H-M   'P 1'
#
loop_
_entity.id
_entity.type
_entity.pdbx_description
1 polymer ?
#
loop_
_entity_poly.entity_id
_entity_poly.type
_entity_poly.pdbx_seq_one_letter_code
_entity_poly.pdbx_strand_id
1 'polypeptide(L)'
;MSRASVRLRASLTAWELGHHGVPHTVIADNTGGHLMQHGIVDMVIVGTDRTTASGDVCNKIGTYLKALAARDNSVPFYVGLPSPTIDFSVHDGAKEIPIEQRSGEEVAKITGLVTERGVIEPTAEAIAAAFPERVRVAA
;
A
#
# COMPACT_ATOMS: atom_id res chain seq x y z
N MET A 1 -11.63 4.13 17.28
CA MET A 1 -11.68 2.90 16.47
C MET A 1 -10.31 2.70 15.84
N SER A 2 -9.57 1.69 16.26
CA SER A 2 -8.30 1.29 15.64
C SER A 2 -8.57 0.73 14.24
N ARG A 3 -7.71 1.04 13.27
CA ARG A 3 -7.83 0.62 11.86
C ARG A 3 -6.50 0.00 11.43
N ALA A 4 -6.53 -0.77 10.34
CA ALA A 4 -5.33 -1.36 9.77
C ALA A 4 -4.32 -0.26 9.36
N SER A 5 -3.02 -0.53 9.56
CA SER A 5 -1.92 0.40 9.30
C SER A 5 -1.89 0.89 7.84
N VAL A 6 -1.70 2.20 7.65
CA VAL A 6 -1.34 2.78 6.35
C VAL A 6 0.01 3.46 6.49
N ARG A 7 1.05 2.80 6.00
CA ARG A 7 2.32 3.45 5.67
C ARG A 7 2.53 3.31 4.19
N LEU A 8 2.96 4.38 3.53
CA LEU A 8 3.30 4.43 2.11
C LEU A 8 4.59 3.63 1.82
N ARG A 9 4.60 2.33 2.09
CA ARG A 9 5.79 1.47 1.85
C ARG A 9 6.16 1.40 0.37
N ALA A 10 5.21 1.67 -0.54
CA ALA A 10 5.49 1.81 -1.96
C ALA A 10 6.52 2.89 -2.28
N SER A 11 6.67 3.94 -1.45
CA SER A 11 7.68 4.97 -1.68
C SER A 11 9.10 4.45 -1.49
N LEU A 12 9.31 3.54 -0.52
CA LEU A 12 10.61 2.89 -0.32
C LEU A 12 10.92 1.96 -1.50
N THR A 13 9.97 1.12 -1.92
CA THR A 13 10.14 0.24 -3.08
C THR A 13 10.44 1.05 -4.35
N ALA A 14 9.70 2.12 -4.61
CA ALA A 14 9.96 3.00 -5.76
C ALA A 14 11.35 3.65 -5.69
N TRP A 15 11.75 4.13 -4.51
CA TRP A 15 13.07 4.71 -4.29
C TRP A 15 14.19 3.69 -4.57
N GLU A 16 14.08 2.46 -4.07
CA GLU A 16 15.07 1.38 -4.28
C GLU A 16 15.14 0.98 -5.76
N LEU A 17 13.99 0.74 -6.41
CA LEU A 17 13.94 0.40 -7.84
C LEU A 17 14.54 1.51 -8.70
N GLY A 18 14.25 2.77 -8.37
CA GLY A 18 14.85 3.94 -9.03
C GLY A 18 16.37 4.00 -8.89
N HIS A 19 16.90 3.72 -7.69
CA HIS A 19 18.35 3.67 -7.46
C HIS A 19 19.04 2.57 -8.27
N HIS A 20 18.34 1.46 -8.52
CA HIS A 20 18.84 0.35 -9.33
C HIS A 20 18.53 0.50 -10.84
N GLY A 21 17.91 1.61 -11.27
CA GLY A 21 17.57 1.84 -12.66
C GLY A 21 16.48 0.90 -13.20
N VAL A 22 15.70 0.28 -12.32
CA VAL A 22 14.60 -0.61 -12.71
C VAL A 22 13.39 0.26 -13.07
N PRO A 23 12.86 0.17 -14.31
CA PRO A 23 11.65 0.88 -14.69
C PRO A 23 10.48 0.46 -13.79
N HIS A 24 9.81 1.43 -13.19
CA HIS A 24 8.71 1.17 -12.28
C HIS A 24 7.68 2.29 -12.35
N THR A 25 6.47 2.00 -11.88
CA THR A 25 5.39 2.96 -11.77
C THR A 25 4.66 2.74 -10.46
N VAL A 26 4.48 3.82 -9.69
CA VAL A 26 3.67 3.79 -8.47
C VAL A 26 2.22 4.02 -8.86
N ILE A 27 1.34 3.14 -8.39
CA ILE A 27 -0.10 3.22 -8.63
C ILE A 27 -0.86 3.29 -7.31
N ALA A 28 -2.10 3.76 -7.33
CA ALA A 28 -2.97 3.67 -6.17
C ALA A 28 -3.42 2.21 -5.94
N ASP A 29 -3.69 1.87 -4.67
CA ASP A 29 -4.05 0.51 -4.27
C ASP A 29 -5.28 -0.02 -4.99
N ASN A 30 -6.28 0.80 -5.30
CA ASN A 30 -7.48 0.35 -6.01
C ASN A 30 -7.26 0.17 -7.52
N THR A 31 -6.22 0.76 -8.11
CA THR A 31 -5.98 0.71 -9.56
C THR A 31 -5.51 -0.66 -10.04
N GLY A 32 -4.82 -1.45 -9.20
CA GLY A 32 -4.20 -2.68 -9.69
C GLY A 32 -5.17 -3.74 -10.22
N GLY A 33 -6.40 -3.84 -9.67
CA GLY A 33 -7.41 -4.76 -10.23
C GLY A 33 -7.87 -4.34 -11.62
N HIS A 34 -8.03 -3.03 -11.84
CA HIS A 34 -8.34 -2.47 -13.16
C HIS A 34 -7.23 -2.74 -14.19
N LEU A 35 -5.95 -2.61 -13.79
CA LEU A 35 -4.83 -2.93 -14.67
C LEU A 35 -4.79 -4.42 -15.05
N MET A 36 -5.11 -5.32 -14.11
CA MET A 36 -5.23 -6.76 -14.38
C MET A 36 -6.36 -7.05 -15.38
N GLN A 37 -7.52 -6.41 -15.24
CA GLN A 37 -8.64 -6.52 -16.19
C GLN A 37 -8.28 -6.11 -17.62
N HIS A 38 -7.36 -5.16 -17.75
CA HIS A 38 -6.87 -4.70 -19.05
C HIS A 38 -5.65 -5.49 -19.58
N GLY A 39 -5.23 -6.55 -18.89
CA GLY A 39 -4.07 -7.37 -19.32
C GLY A 39 -2.74 -6.62 -19.24
N ILE A 40 -2.65 -5.57 -18.42
CA ILE A 40 -1.43 -4.76 -18.24
C ILE A 40 -0.48 -5.41 -17.21
N VAL A 41 -0.96 -6.43 -16.48
CA VAL A 41 -0.21 -7.14 -15.43
C VAL A 41 -0.11 -8.62 -15.78
N ASP A 42 1.11 -9.11 -16.01
CA ASP A 42 1.37 -10.52 -16.31
C ASP A 42 1.49 -11.41 -15.06
N MET A 43 1.90 -10.83 -13.93
CA MET A 43 2.17 -11.55 -12.69
C MET A 43 2.10 -10.62 -11.47
N VAL A 44 1.68 -11.15 -10.33
CA VAL A 44 1.77 -10.47 -9.03
C VAL A 44 2.79 -11.17 -8.15
N ILE A 45 3.70 -10.40 -7.55
CA ILE A 45 4.64 -10.88 -6.54
C ILE A 45 4.50 -9.99 -5.31
N VAL A 46 4.34 -10.61 -4.15
CA VAL A 46 4.30 -9.93 -2.85
C VAL A 46 5.27 -10.59 -1.86
N GLY A 47 5.60 -9.87 -0.79
CA GLY A 47 6.30 -10.43 0.35
C GLY A 47 5.36 -11.14 1.34
N THR A 48 5.91 -11.50 2.49
CA THR A 48 5.18 -12.04 3.64
C THR A 48 5.68 -11.39 4.92
N ASP A 49 4.79 -11.16 5.88
CA ASP A 49 5.16 -10.85 7.26
C ASP A 49 5.25 -12.17 8.07
N ARG A 50 4.30 -13.10 7.84
CA ARG A 50 4.26 -14.43 8.44
C ARG A 50 3.49 -15.41 7.56
N THR A 51 4.00 -16.62 7.42
CA THR A 51 3.35 -17.70 6.66
C THR A 51 3.07 -18.88 7.59
N THR A 52 1.86 -19.45 7.54
CA THR A 52 1.49 -20.60 8.38
C THR A 52 2.08 -21.90 7.84
N ALA A 53 2.06 -22.96 8.66
CA ALA A 53 2.41 -24.31 8.23
C ALA A 53 1.56 -24.81 7.04
N SER A 54 0.31 -24.32 6.93
CA SER A 54 -0.63 -24.66 5.87
C SER A 54 -0.46 -23.81 4.60
N GLY A 55 0.42 -22.79 4.63
CA GLY A 55 0.67 -21.90 3.51
C GLY A 55 -0.18 -20.63 3.46
N ASP A 56 -0.96 -20.33 4.51
CA ASP A 56 -1.66 -19.05 4.60
C ASP A 56 -0.63 -17.93 4.78
N VAL A 57 -0.81 -16.83 4.05
CA VAL A 57 0.14 -15.72 4.05
C VAL A 57 -0.50 -14.51 4.73
N CYS A 58 0.05 -14.15 5.88
CA CYS A 58 -0.18 -12.86 6.51
C CYS A 58 0.84 -11.86 5.97
N ASN A 59 0.35 -10.78 5.37
CA ASN A 59 1.16 -9.69 4.84
C ASN A 59 0.39 -8.36 5.01
N LYS A 60 0.94 -7.27 4.47
CA LYS A 60 0.31 -5.95 4.48
C LYS A 60 -1.15 -5.98 4.00
N ILE A 61 -1.99 -5.18 4.67
CA ILE A 61 -3.38 -4.96 4.28
C ILE A 61 -3.46 -4.58 2.80
N GLY A 62 -4.44 -5.13 2.08
CA GLY A 62 -4.57 -5.02 0.63
C GLY A 62 -4.07 -6.23 -0.15
N THR A 63 -3.14 -7.03 0.40
CA THR A 63 -2.60 -8.24 -0.27
C THR A 63 -3.72 -9.21 -0.66
N TYR A 64 -4.65 -9.48 0.25
CA TYR A 64 -5.79 -10.37 -0.03
C TYR A 64 -6.66 -9.87 -1.19
N LEU A 65 -6.95 -8.56 -1.24
CA LEU A 65 -7.74 -7.98 -2.33
C LEU A 65 -7.01 -8.09 -3.68
N LYS A 66 -5.68 -8.00 -3.68
CA LYS A 66 -4.86 -8.24 -4.89
C LYS A 66 -4.87 -9.70 -5.30
N ALA A 67 -4.81 -10.64 -4.36
CA ALA A 67 -4.91 -12.06 -4.66
C ALA A 67 -6.27 -12.41 -5.28
N LEU A 68 -7.36 -11.83 -4.76
CA LEU A 68 -8.70 -11.98 -5.34
C LEU A 68 -8.77 -11.41 -6.76
N ALA A 69 -8.29 -10.18 -6.98
CA ALA A 69 -8.28 -9.56 -8.30
C ALA A 69 -7.42 -10.35 -9.29
N ALA A 70 -6.24 -10.83 -8.88
CA ALA A 70 -5.37 -11.64 -9.72
C ALA A 70 -6.05 -12.95 -10.12
N ARG A 71 -6.67 -13.65 -9.16
CA ARG A 71 -7.43 -14.88 -9.41
C ARG A 71 -8.58 -14.66 -10.40
N ASP A 72 -9.36 -13.60 -10.21
CA ASP A 72 -10.50 -13.26 -11.08
C ASP A 72 -10.06 -12.97 -12.53
N ASN A 73 -8.86 -12.42 -12.70
CA ASN A 73 -8.28 -12.09 -14.00
C ASN A 73 -7.29 -13.15 -14.52
N SER A 74 -7.22 -14.32 -13.90
CA SER A 74 -6.28 -15.40 -14.26
C SER A 74 -4.79 -14.98 -14.29
N VAL A 75 -4.42 -14.00 -13.47
CA VAL A 75 -3.04 -13.55 -13.29
C VAL A 75 -2.39 -14.40 -12.19
N PRO A 76 -1.22 -15.01 -12.43
CA PRO A 76 -0.54 -15.81 -11.42
C PRO A 76 -0.06 -14.93 -10.25
N PHE A 77 -0.24 -15.43 -9.03
CA PHE A 77 0.06 -14.71 -7.79
C PHE A 77 1.10 -15.49 -6.98
N TYR A 78 2.25 -14.87 -6.75
CA TYR A 78 3.38 -15.45 -6.03
C TYR A 78 3.69 -14.71 -4.75
N VAL A 79 4.16 -15.45 -3.77
CA VAL A 79 4.66 -14.93 -2.50
C VAL A 79 6.14 -15.26 -2.41
N GLY A 80 6.97 -14.22 -2.43
CA GLY A 80 8.40 -14.33 -2.15
C GLY A 80 8.62 -14.30 -0.64
N LEU A 81 9.06 -15.43 -0.07
CA LEU A 81 9.28 -15.55 1.36
C LEU A 81 10.58 -16.28 1.71
N PRO A 82 11.35 -15.80 2.69
CA PRO A 82 12.48 -16.56 3.23
C PRO A 82 11.96 -17.62 4.22
N SER A 83 12.62 -18.78 4.32
CA SER A 83 12.16 -19.87 5.19
C SER A 83 11.88 -19.50 6.66
N PRO A 84 12.56 -18.53 7.31
CA PRO A 84 12.28 -18.14 8.69
C PRO A 84 10.92 -17.46 8.90
N THR A 85 10.23 -17.00 7.85
CA THR A 85 8.88 -16.43 8.00
C THR A 85 7.80 -17.50 8.13
N ILE A 86 8.15 -18.78 7.95
CA ILE A 86 7.23 -19.90 8.13
C ILE A 86 7.12 -20.22 9.62
N ASP A 87 5.93 -19.99 10.17
CA ASP A 87 5.57 -20.33 11.54
C ASP A 87 4.90 -21.71 11.54
N PHE A 88 5.70 -22.74 11.82
CA PHE A 88 5.22 -24.13 11.86
C PHE A 88 4.27 -24.43 13.02
N SER A 89 4.08 -23.49 13.96
CA SER A 89 3.16 -23.65 15.09
C SER A 89 1.73 -23.19 14.79
N VAL A 90 1.52 -22.50 13.67
CA VAL A 90 0.25 -21.90 13.27
C VAL A 90 -0.29 -22.60 12.03
N HIS A 91 -1.60 -22.88 11.98
CA HIS A 91 -2.23 -23.62 10.88
C HIS A 91 -3.36 -22.87 10.16
N ASP A 92 -4.06 -21.96 10.85
CA ASP A 92 -5.13 -21.13 10.32
C ASP A 92 -4.76 -19.65 10.49
N GLY A 93 -4.29 -19.04 9.39
CA GLY A 93 -3.79 -17.67 9.42
C GLY A 93 -4.86 -16.64 9.79
N ALA A 94 -6.12 -16.89 9.46
CA ALA A 94 -7.20 -15.94 9.71
C ALA A 94 -7.67 -15.95 11.17
N LYS A 95 -7.59 -17.09 11.85
CA LYS A 95 -7.98 -17.23 13.25
C LYS A 95 -6.83 -17.00 14.23
N GLU A 96 -5.63 -17.44 13.88
CA GLU A 96 -4.52 -17.55 14.83
C GLU A 96 -3.51 -16.40 14.72
N ILE A 97 -3.37 -15.75 13.56
CA ILE A 97 -2.44 -14.63 13.42
C ILE A 97 -3.13 -13.33 13.86
N PRO A 98 -2.69 -12.69 14.96
CA PRO A 98 -3.24 -11.42 15.38
C PRO A 98 -2.84 -10.32 14.38
N ILE A 99 -3.84 -9.63 13.83
CA ILE A 99 -3.61 -8.48 12.96
C ILE A 99 -3.27 -7.26 13.82
N GLU A 100 -2.07 -6.71 13.61
CA GLU A 100 -1.65 -5.45 14.22
C GLU A 100 -2.64 -4.33 13.84
N GLN A 101 -3.26 -3.71 14.84
CA GLN A 101 -4.07 -2.52 14.65
C GLN A 101 -3.30 -1.29 15.14
N ARG A 102 -3.38 -0.20 14.39
CA ARG A 102 -2.65 1.03 14.68
C ARG A 102 -3.59 2.23 14.79
N SER A 103 -3.04 3.37 15.17
CA SER A 103 -3.78 4.62 15.32
C SER A 103 -4.38 5.05 13.97
N GLY A 104 -5.65 5.46 13.99
CA GLY A 104 -6.32 6.03 12.80
C GLY A 104 -5.69 7.34 12.33
N GLU A 105 -4.84 7.97 13.15
CA GLU A 105 -4.07 9.14 12.74
C GLU A 105 -3.13 8.87 11.55
N GLU A 106 -2.63 7.64 11.40
CA GLU A 106 -1.76 7.26 10.26
C GLU A 106 -2.50 7.39 8.92
N VAL A 107 -3.84 7.35 8.92
CA VAL A 107 -4.68 7.53 7.73
C VAL A 107 -5.22 8.95 7.63
N ALA A 108 -5.51 9.57 8.78
CA ALA A 108 -6.16 10.88 8.82
C ALA A 108 -5.20 12.05 8.56
N LYS A 109 -3.89 11.86 8.78
CA LYS A 109 -2.87 12.90 8.63
C LYS A 109 -1.97 12.57 7.44
N ILE A 110 -1.62 13.61 6.69
CA ILE A 110 -0.63 13.57 5.61
C ILE A 110 0.57 14.42 6.01
N THR A 111 1.75 14.14 5.45
CA THR A 111 2.99 14.87 5.77
C THR A 111 3.24 16.08 4.88
N GLY A 112 2.51 16.21 3.77
CA GLY A 112 2.66 17.32 2.83
C GLY A 112 1.56 17.32 1.76
N LEU A 113 1.38 18.47 1.12
CA LEU A 113 0.47 18.67 0.00
C LEU A 113 1.29 18.91 -1.26
N VAL A 114 1.11 18.07 -2.27
CA VAL A 114 1.68 18.29 -3.60
C VAL A 114 0.72 19.19 -4.37
N THR A 115 1.21 20.35 -4.80
CA THR A 115 0.44 21.35 -5.54
C THR A 115 1.16 21.70 -6.84
N GLU A 116 0.51 22.46 -7.73
CA GLU A 116 1.18 23.01 -8.91
C GLU A 116 2.28 24.02 -8.58
N ARG A 117 2.37 24.46 -7.32
CA ARG A 117 3.38 25.40 -6.80
C ARG A 117 4.46 24.71 -5.96
N GLY A 118 4.52 23.38 -6.01
CA GLY A 118 5.46 22.56 -5.26
C GLY A 118 4.83 21.87 -4.05
N VAL A 119 5.67 21.34 -3.17
CA VAL A 119 5.25 20.64 -1.94
C VAL A 119 5.17 21.64 -0.79
N ILE A 120 4.01 21.72 -0.14
CA ILE A 120 3.77 22.61 1.01
C ILE A 120 3.36 21.81 2.25
N GLU A 121 3.47 22.44 3.42
CA GLU A 121 2.96 21.87 4.66
C GLU A 121 1.42 21.75 4.63
N PRO A 122 0.84 20.73 5.28
CA PRO A 122 -0.60 20.52 5.31
C PRO A 122 -1.29 21.39 6.37
N THR A 123 -1.04 22.70 6.34
CA THR A 123 -1.61 23.69 7.27
C THR A 123 -2.46 24.72 6.53
N ALA A 124 -3.44 25.31 7.22
CA ALA A 124 -4.30 26.34 6.63
C ALA A 124 -3.46 27.56 6.19
N GLU A 125 -2.45 27.90 6.97
CA GLU A 125 -1.53 29.01 6.72
C GLU A 125 -0.68 28.76 5.46
N ALA A 126 -0.12 27.56 5.31
CA ALA A 126 0.66 27.19 4.12
C ALA A 126 -0.21 27.17 2.86
N ILE A 127 -1.44 26.66 2.95
CA ILE A 127 -2.41 26.71 1.84
C ILE A 127 -2.76 28.16 1.48
N ALA A 128 -3.06 29.00 2.48
CA ALA A 128 -3.38 30.41 2.26
C ALA A 128 -2.21 31.19 1.64
N ALA A 129 -0.98 30.90 2.06
CA ALA A 129 0.23 31.49 1.50
C ALA A 129 0.49 31.02 0.06
N ALA A 130 0.23 29.75 -0.26
CA ALA A 130 0.37 29.21 -1.60
C ALA A 130 -0.72 29.68 -2.58
N PHE A 131 -1.95 29.94 -2.08
CA PHE A 131 -3.13 30.30 -2.87
C PHE A 131 -3.84 31.56 -2.35
N PRO A 132 -3.16 32.73 -2.29
CA PRO A 132 -3.74 33.95 -1.72
C PRO A 132 -4.98 34.43 -2.47
N GLU A 133 -5.11 34.10 -3.76
CA GLU A 133 -6.29 34.42 -4.57
C GLU A 133 -7.56 33.69 -4.12
N ARG A 134 -7.43 32.50 -3.51
CA ARG A 134 -8.58 31.68 -3.09
C ARG A 134 -9.11 32.08 -1.72
N VAL A 135 -8.30 32.74 -0.90
CA VAL A 135 -8.67 33.21 0.44
C VAL A 135 -9.66 34.37 0.38
N ARG A 136 -9.59 35.20 -0.66
CA ARG A 136 -10.42 36.41 -0.81
C ARG A 136 -11.83 36.17 -1.34
N VAL A 137 -12.13 34.96 -1.83
CA VAL A 137 -13.45 34.61 -2.39
C VAL A 137 -14.39 34.01 -1.34
N ALA A 138 -13.88 33.74 -0.12
CA ALA A 138 -14.64 33.12 0.97
C ALA A 138 -15.20 34.13 2.00
N ALA A 139 -15.14 35.44 1.72
CA ALA A 139 -15.67 36.51 2.57
C ALA A 139 -16.95 37.12 1.99
#